data_AF-F4RC19-F1
#
_entry.id   AF-F4RC19-F1
#
_cell.length_a   1.000
_cell.length_b   1.000
_cell.length_c   1.000
_cell.angle_alpha   90.00
_cell.angle_beta   90.00
_cell.angle_gamma   90.00
#
_symmetry.space_group_name_H-M   'P 1'
#
loop_
_entity.id
_entity.type
_entity.pdbx_description
1 polymer ?
#
loop_
_entity_poly.entity_id
_entity_poly.type
_entity_poly.pdbx_seq_one_letter_code
_entity_poly.pdbx_strand_id
1 'polypeptide(L)' 'LVGSKCVIFGGSDDGECFSDLYILDLENLAWIQVDVNLPMPRLAHASTQVRYHSFIIGGHD' A
#
# COMPACT_ATOMS: atom_id res chain seq x y z
N LEU A 1 5.77 -1.71 -6.80
CA LEU A 1 5.39 -1.94 -8.20
C LEU A 1 5.31 -3.45 -8.43
N VAL A 2 4.20 -3.97 -8.94
CA VAL A 2 4.01 -5.39 -9.28
C VAL A 2 3.46 -5.45 -10.71
N GLY A 3 4.33 -5.75 -11.68
CA GLY A 3 3.96 -5.61 -13.10
C GLY A 3 3.54 -4.17 -13.43
N SER A 4 2.37 -4.01 -14.05
CA SER A 4 1.73 -2.71 -14.38
C SER A 4 0.87 -2.13 -13.25
N LYS A 5 1.00 -2.64 -12.02
CA LYS A 5 0.22 -2.18 -10.85
C LYS A 5 1.13 -1.53 -9.82
N CYS A 6 0.82 -0.31 -9.42
CA CYS A 6 1.42 0.29 -8.24
C CYS A 6 0.56 -0.03 -7.02
N VAL A 7 1.15 -0.62 -5.99
CA VAL A 7 0.45 -0.95 -4.73
C VAL A 7 0.84 0.09 -3.71
N ILE A 8 -0.15 0.77 -3.14
CA ILE A 8 -0.01 1.83 -2.14
C ILE A 8 -0.74 1.37 -0.89
N PHE A 9 -0.05 1.32 0.24
CA PHE A 9 -0.66 0.98 1.52
C PHE A 9 -0.31 2.03 2.55
N GLY A 10 -1.30 2.49 3.29
CA GLY A 10 -1.13 3.47 4.36
C GLY A 10 -0.55 4.80 3.85
N GLY A 11 0.40 5.35 4.61
CA GLY A 11 0.81 6.74 4.50
C GLY A 11 0.19 7.56 5.61
N SER A 12 0.31 8.88 5.50
CA SER A 12 -0.21 9.81 6.48
C SER A 12 -0.57 11.16 5.87
N ASP A 13 -1.56 11.83 6.44
CA ASP A 13 -1.86 13.25 6.20
C ASP A 13 -2.25 13.93 7.52
N ASP A 14 -1.78 15.16 7.73
CA ASP A 14 -2.07 16.01 8.90
C ASP A 14 -2.09 15.30 10.29
N GLY A 15 -1.18 14.34 10.50
CA GLY A 15 -1.05 13.59 11.76
C GLY A 15 -1.91 12.33 11.88
N GLU A 16 -2.71 11.98 10.86
CA GLU A 16 -3.40 10.70 10.78
C GLU A 16 -2.62 9.72 9.90
N CYS A 17 -2.51 8.47 10.36
CA CYS A 17 -2.01 7.36 9.56
C CYS A 17 -3.14 6.57 8.94
N PHE A 18 -2.90 6.08 7.73
CA PHE A 18 -3.87 5.28 6.99
C PHE A 18 -3.54 3.79 7.04
N SER A 19 -4.59 2.97 6.94
CA SER A 19 -4.51 1.50 6.86
C SER A 19 -5.17 0.95 5.60
N ASP A 20 -5.50 1.82 4.65
CA ASP A 20 -6.12 1.45 3.40
C ASP A 20 -5.09 0.99 2.36
N LEU A 21 -5.57 0.17 1.43
CA LEU A 21 -4.79 -0.38 0.34
C LEU A 21 -5.40 0.08 -0.98
N TYR A 22 -4.60 0.76 -1.79
CA TYR A 22 -4.94 1.14 -3.15
C TYR A 22 -4.02 0.47 -4.16
N ILE A 23 -4.59 0.19 -5.32
CA ILE A 23 -3.86 -0.16 -6.52
C ILE A 23 -4.09 0.93 -7.56
N LEU A 24 -3.01 1.53 -8.03
CA LEU A 24 -3.03 2.31 -9.26
C LEU A 24 -2.70 1.37 -10.42
N ASP A 25 -3.70 1.13 -11.27
CA ASP A 25 -3.54 0.42 -12.53
C ASP A 25 -2.89 1.38 -13.55
N LEU A 26 -1.64 1.09 -13.94
CA LEU A 26 -0.86 2.00 -14.80
C LEU A 26 -1.24 1.89 -16.28
N GLU A 27 -1.97 0.84 -16.68
CA GLU A 27 -2.47 0.70 -18.05
C GLU A 27 -3.71 1.57 -18.26
N ASN A 28 -4.62 1.54 -17.29
CA ASN A 28 -5.90 2.24 -17.36
C ASN A 28 -5.90 3.60 -16.64
N LEU A 29 -4.81 3.92 -15.93
CA LEU A 29 -4.67 5.11 -15.08
C LEU A 29 -5.83 5.25 -14.07
N ALA A 30 -6.23 4.13 -13.50
CA ALA A 30 -7.40 4.04 -12.62
C ALA A 30 -6.99 3.57 -11.21
N TRP A 31 -7.65 4.16 -10.22
CA TRP A 31 -7.49 3.79 -8.81
C TRP A 31 -8.50 2.71 -8.43
N ILE A 32 -8.02 1.68 -7.74
CA ILE A 32 -8.82 0.58 -7.22
C ILE A 32 -8.55 0.49 -5.72
N GLN A 33 -9.56 0.71 -4.91
CA GLN A 33 -9.49 0.43 -3.48
C GLN A 33 -9.68 -1.07 -3.24
N VAL A 34 -8.78 -1.66 -2.46
CA VAL A 34 -8.82 -3.08 -2.12
C VAL A 34 -9.21 -3.19 -0.66
N ASP A 35 -10.31 -3.89 -0.39
CA ASP A 35 -10.72 -4.18 0.97
C ASP A 35 -9.88 -5.34 1.53
N VAL A 36 -9.17 -5.07 2.62
CA VAL A 36 -8.23 -5.99 3.24
C VAL A 36 -8.27 -5.79 4.73
N ASN A 37 -8.34 -6.90 5.47
CA ASN A 37 -8.26 -6.88 6.92
C ASN A 37 -6.78 -6.71 7.34
N LEU A 38 -6.27 -5.47 7.29
CA LEU A 38 -4.88 -5.14 7.60
C LEU A 38 -4.73 -4.65 9.05
N PRO A 39 -3.60 -4.97 9.72
CA PRO A 39 -3.64 -5.04 11.17
C PRO A 39 -3.61 -3.67 11.86
N MET A 40 -2.97 -2.64 11.28
CA MET A 40 -2.90 -1.28 11.84
C MET A 40 -2.44 -0.28 10.77
N PRO A 41 -2.83 1.00 10.88
CA PRO A 41 -2.31 2.09 10.07
C PRO A 41 -0.79 2.18 10.09
N ARG A 42 -0.19 2.73 9.03
CA ARG A 42 1.25 3.00 9.04
C ARG A 42 1.76 4.00 8.02
N LEU A 43 2.78 4.76 8.41
CA LEU A 43 3.65 5.55 7.54
C LEU A 43 5.11 5.07 7.57
N ALA A 44 5.92 5.57 6.63
CA ALA A 44 7.38 5.37 6.57
C ALA A 44 7.86 3.90 6.64
N HIS A 45 7.05 2.96 6.16
CA HIS A 45 7.38 1.54 6.10
C HIS A 45 8.28 1.22 4.89
N ALA A 46 9.00 0.10 4.97
CA ALA A 46 9.67 -0.47 3.81
C ALA A 46 8.72 -1.45 3.09
N SER A 47 8.80 -1.50 1.75
CA SER A 47 8.10 -2.51 0.97
C SER A 47 9.05 -3.24 0.03
N THR A 48 8.81 -4.53 -0.16
CA THR A 48 9.56 -5.37 -1.11
C THR A 48 8.67 -6.46 -1.68
N GLN A 49 8.96 -6.88 -2.91
CA GLN A 49 8.26 -7.99 -3.55
C GLN A 49 9.16 -9.23 -3.56
N VAL A 50 8.62 -10.36 -3.11
CA VAL A 50 9.26 -11.67 -3.23
C VAL A 50 8.31 -12.61 -3.97
N ARG A 51 8.67 -12.94 -5.22
CA ARG A 51 7.82 -13.68 -6.16
C ARG A 51 6.44 -13.03 -6.31
N TYR A 52 5.38 -13.74 -5.94
CA TYR A 52 3.99 -13.33 -6.08
C TYR A 52 3.45 -12.60 -4.84
N HIS A 53 4.30 -12.33 -3.84
CA HIS A 53 3.89 -11.70 -2.58
C HIS A 53 4.61 -10.37 -2.39
N SER A 54 3.86 -9.37 -1.93
CA SER A 54 4.38 -8.08 -1.48
C SER A 54 4.45 -8.09 0.05
N PHE A 55 5.56 -7.59 0.57
CA PHE A 55 5.82 -7.47 2.00
C PHE A 55 5.92 -6.01 2.38
N ILE A 56 5.35 -5.69 3.53
CA ILE A 56 5.37 -4.37 4.13
C ILE A 56 5.89 -4.53 5.55
N ILE A 57 7.01 -3.90 5.86
CA ILE A 57 7.79 -4.15 7.07
C ILE A 57 8.21 -2.84 7.72
N GLY A 58 8.09 -2.78 9.05
CA GLY A 58 8.40 -1.59 9.83
C GLY A 58 7.40 -0.45 9.60
N GLY A 59 7.88 0.78 9.76
CA GLY A 59 7.07 1.99 9.78
C GLY A 59 6.68 2.42 11.19
N HIS A 60 5.86 3.45 11.26
CA HIS A 60 5.26 4.01 12.48
C HIS A 60 3.76 4.20 12.26
N ASP A 61 3.00 4.40 13.33
CA ASP A 61 1.57 4.74 13.34
C ASP A 61 1.33 6.20 13.73
#